data_AF-A0A2E4HLZ8-F1
#
_entry.id   AF-A0A2E4HLZ8-F1
#
_cell.length_a   1.000
_cell.length_b   1.000
_cell.length_c   1.000
_cell.angle_alpha   90.00
_cell.angle_beta   90.00
_cell.angle_gamma   90.00
#
_symmetry.space_group_name_H-M   'P 1'
#
loop_
_entity.id
_entity.type
_entity.pdbx_description
1 polymer ?
#
loop_
_entity_poly.entity_id
_entity_poly.type
_entity_poly.pdbx_seq_one_letter_code
_entity_poly.pdbx_strand_id
1 'polypeptide(L)'
;MDNLEEHYNFLNTIIKGGEGGNNKCDKEECCKLKENYQNDNGTITCKECSNIITNICNNPEWRYYGSKDNKNNDPTRCGMPINSLLPESSVGSSVSYSSNSPSMVQIRKYQQWSGMPYKERSLYKVFLTIQNTCLVNNIPSIIIEEAKSIYSIISKTKISRGSNRQGIIAACVYFACKECRVPRSSQEIADIFDLNKNTMTKGIKKCQEIIYMNKQNKHRLSKSEPTRPCDFIHRFCNRLKISEEDTQLIVKICELAISKNIISENTPPSVASGCIYYFIKKKKLIEEERMNQSGIKSYNYGKNELGISKKLISDICKISEVTINKCCRLIEQNDEVNTKEDGDNKSFYKILNNSIKKS
;
A
#
# COMPACT_ATOMS: atom_id res chain seq x y z
N MET A 1 20.75 19.62 70.79
CA MET A 1 20.01 19.65 69.50
C MET A 1 20.97 19.97 68.35
N ASP A 2 22.28 19.94 68.61
CA ASP A 2 23.29 20.61 67.77
C ASP A 2 23.81 19.73 66.63
N ASN A 3 23.53 18.43 66.67
CA ASN A 3 24.01 17.46 65.67
C ASN A 3 23.13 17.38 64.40
N LEU A 4 21.88 17.88 64.47
CA LEU A 4 20.97 17.89 63.32
C LEU A 4 21.20 19.11 62.42
N GLU A 5 21.57 20.22 63.04
CA GLU A 5 21.81 21.51 62.36
C GLU A 5 23.17 21.50 61.65
N GLU A 6 24.18 20.84 62.24
CA GLU A 6 25.45 20.55 61.56
C GLU A 6 25.26 19.63 60.34
N HIS A 7 24.38 18.63 60.42
CA HIS A 7 24.07 17.76 59.27
C HIS A 7 23.36 18.54 58.15
N TYR A 8 22.45 19.44 58.49
CA TYR A 8 21.75 20.29 57.53
C TYR A 8 22.70 21.30 56.86
N ASN A 9 23.62 21.86 57.63
CA ASN A 9 24.65 22.76 57.13
C ASN A 9 25.66 22.01 56.23
N PHE A 10 26.02 20.77 56.58
CA PHE A 10 26.87 19.92 55.73
C PHE A 10 26.20 19.60 54.37
N LEU A 11 24.92 19.24 54.37
CA LEU A 11 24.15 19.02 53.13
C LEU A 11 24.06 20.29 52.27
N ASN A 12 23.84 21.45 52.89
CA ASN A 12 23.84 22.74 52.18
C ASN A 12 25.22 23.09 51.60
N THR A 13 26.30 22.64 52.24
CA THR A 13 27.67 22.86 51.75
C THR A 13 27.98 21.95 50.56
N ILE A 14 27.44 20.72 50.49
CA ILE A 14 27.53 19.85 49.31
C ILE A 14 26.75 20.45 48.13
N ILE A 15 25.57 21.02 48.39
CA ILE A 15 24.74 21.67 47.35
C ILE A 15 25.44 22.94 46.80
N LYS A 16 26.15 23.69 47.65
CA LYS A 16 26.88 24.91 47.25
C LYS A 16 28.30 24.64 46.73
N GLY A 17 28.91 23.51 47.08
CA GLY A 17 30.26 23.10 46.65
C GLY A 17 30.35 22.56 45.22
N GLY A 18 29.21 22.41 44.52
CA GLY A 18 29.17 22.04 43.11
C GLY A 18 29.37 23.21 42.12
N GLU A 19 29.58 24.44 42.61
CA GLU A 19 29.86 25.61 41.77
C GLU A 19 31.38 25.82 41.60
N GLY A 20 32.01 24.87 40.92
CA GLY A 20 33.46 24.88 40.68
C GLY A 20 33.83 24.14 39.41
N GLY A 21 33.29 24.58 38.27
CA GLY A 21 33.61 24.03 36.95
C GLY A 21 32.67 24.57 35.88
N ASN A 22 33.24 25.32 34.93
CA ASN A 22 32.56 26.02 33.85
C ASN A 22 31.50 25.17 33.11
N ASN A 23 30.24 25.58 33.23
CA ASN A 23 29.28 25.83 32.14
C ASN A 23 27.89 25.99 32.76
N LYS A 24 27.48 27.24 33.00
CA LYS A 24 26.05 27.56 33.18
C LYS A 24 25.36 27.33 31.83
N CYS A 25 25.05 26.09 31.53
CA CYS A 25 23.95 25.79 30.61
C CYS A 25 22.68 26.17 31.37
N ASP A 26 21.85 27.05 30.80
CA ASP A 26 20.54 27.38 31.34
C ASP A 26 19.78 26.06 31.60
N LYS A 27 19.73 25.64 32.87
CA LYS A 27 19.28 24.31 33.31
C LYS A 27 17.87 23.96 32.83
N GLU A 28 17.07 24.98 32.48
CA GLU A 28 15.72 24.85 31.99
C GLU A 28 15.61 24.56 30.48
N GLU A 29 16.65 24.82 29.68
CA GLU A 29 16.61 24.56 28.23
C GLU A 29 17.12 23.15 27.90
N CYS A 30 18.19 22.69 28.56
CA CYS A 30 18.75 21.35 28.33
C CYS A 30 17.78 20.20 28.67
N CYS A 31 16.94 20.36 29.71
CA CYS A 31 15.98 19.33 30.16
C CYS A 31 14.73 19.22 29.24
N LYS A 32 14.51 20.16 28.32
CA LYS A 32 13.37 20.15 27.39
C LYS A 32 13.65 19.30 26.14
N LEU A 33 14.92 19.04 25.84
CA LEU A 33 15.33 18.26 24.67
C LEU A 33 15.26 16.75 24.97
N LYS A 34 14.45 16.01 24.19
CA LYS A 34 14.29 14.55 24.34
C LYS A 34 15.58 13.75 24.09
N GLU A 35 16.53 14.30 23.36
CA GLU A 35 17.81 13.66 23.04
C GLU A 35 18.72 13.51 24.27
N ASN A 36 18.55 14.41 25.23
CA ASN A 36 19.30 14.45 26.48
C ASN A 36 18.76 13.48 27.54
N TYR A 37 17.71 12.71 27.23
CA TYR A 37 17.10 11.81 28.20
C TYR A 37 17.92 10.53 28.30
N GLN A 38 18.25 10.15 29.53
CA GLN A 38 18.87 8.88 29.86
C GLN A 38 18.01 8.19 30.92
N ASN A 39 17.81 6.88 30.75
CA ASN A 39 17.14 6.08 31.77
C ASN A 39 18.21 5.55 32.73
N ASP A 40 18.13 5.97 33.97
CA ASP A 40 18.95 5.44 35.06
C ASP A 40 18.02 4.81 36.11
N ASN A 41 17.99 3.46 36.12
CA ASN A 41 17.31 2.63 37.12
C ASN A 41 15.85 3.01 37.44
N GLY A 42 15.05 3.38 36.43
CA GLY A 42 13.63 3.72 36.64
C GLY A 42 13.36 5.22 36.75
N THR A 43 14.40 6.05 36.68
CA THR A 43 14.30 7.51 36.58
C THR A 43 14.83 7.99 35.24
N ILE A 44 14.16 8.97 34.64
CA ILE A 44 14.65 9.65 33.44
C ILE A 44 15.44 10.87 33.91
N THR A 45 16.75 10.84 33.67
CA THR A 45 17.69 11.90 34.01
C THR A 45 18.23 12.59 32.75
N CYS A 46 18.67 13.84 32.88
CA CYS A 46 19.33 14.57 31.81
C CYS A 46 20.82 14.21 31.75
N LYS A 47 21.35 13.85 30.58
CA LYS A 47 22.78 13.51 30.39
C LYS A 47 23.74 14.65 30.73
N GLU A 48 23.34 15.89 30.45
CA GLU A 48 24.23 17.06 30.54
C GLU A 48 24.22 17.69 31.93
N CYS A 49 23.04 17.87 32.53
CA CYS A 49 22.90 18.53 33.83
C CYS A 49 22.59 17.56 34.98
N SER A 50 22.46 16.26 34.70
CA SER A 50 22.12 15.20 35.67
C SER A 50 20.84 15.45 36.47
N ASN A 51 19.98 16.36 36.01
CA ASN A 51 18.71 16.66 36.69
C ASN A 51 17.68 15.54 36.43
N ILE A 52 16.86 15.24 37.44
CA ILE A 52 15.79 14.26 37.31
C ILE A 52 14.62 14.93 36.60
N ILE A 53 14.24 14.39 35.44
CA ILE A 53 13.16 14.92 34.61
C ILE A 53 11.83 14.29 35.03
N THR A 54 11.79 12.97 35.09
CA THR A 54 10.61 12.21 35.53
C THR A 54 11.01 10.92 36.23
N ASN A 55 10.24 10.55 37.24
CA ASN A 55 10.36 9.27 37.96
C ASN A 55 9.26 8.27 37.53
N ILE A 56 8.68 8.47 36.34
CA ILE A 56 7.64 7.60 35.80
C ILE A 56 8.24 6.90 34.58
N CYS A 57 8.49 5.60 34.72
CA CYS A 57 8.96 4.76 33.63
C CYS A 57 7.81 3.99 33.00
N ASN A 58 7.79 3.93 31.66
CA ASN A 58 6.84 3.10 30.90
C ASN A 58 7.31 1.63 30.79
N ASN A 59 8.27 1.22 31.62
CA ASN A 59 8.74 -0.15 31.64
C ASN A 59 7.69 -1.04 32.34
N PRO A 60 7.49 -2.28 31.87
CA PRO A 60 6.57 -3.20 32.53
C PRO A 60 7.01 -3.45 33.98
N GLU A 61 6.18 -3.07 34.95
CA GLU A 61 6.43 -3.31 36.38
C GLU A 61 6.24 -4.79 36.76
N TRP A 62 5.48 -5.54 35.95
CA TRP A 62 5.23 -6.96 36.14
C TRP A 62 6.39 -7.80 35.55
N ARG A 63 6.67 -8.95 36.20
CA ARG A 63 7.65 -9.93 35.71
C ARG A 63 6.97 -10.94 34.79
N TYR A 64 7.48 -11.09 33.56
CA TYR A 64 7.07 -12.14 32.63
C TYR A 64 8.27 -13.01 32.28
N TYR A 65 8.18 -14.30 32.60
CA TYR A 65 9.26 -15.27 32.39
C TYR A 65 9.23 -15.89 30.98
N GLY A 66 8.41 -15.35 30.07
CA GLY A 66 8.33 -15.77 28.67
C GLY A 66 7.27 -16.83 28.40
N SER A 67 7.20 -17.26 27.14
CA SER A 67 6.19 -18.18 26.59
C SER A 67 6.28 -19.64 27.10
N LYS A 68 7.24 -19.94 27.99
CA LYS A 68 7.43 -21.25 28.62
C LYS A 68 6.76 -21.37 30.00
N ASP A 69 6.16 -20.28 30.51
CA ASP A 69 5.38 -20.32 31.75
C ASP A 69 4.05 -21.05 31.50
N ASN A 70 3.65 -21.95 32.41
CA ASN A 70 2.46 -22.82 32.27
C ASN A 70 1.14 -22.04 32.44
N LYS A 71 1.21 -20.76 32.80
CA LYS A 71 0.06 -19.86 32.82
C LYS A 71 -0.23 -19.42 31.38
N ASN A 72 -1.40 -19.84 30.89
CA ASN A 72 -1.88 -19.66 29.52
C ASN A 72 -2.13 -18.19 29.10
N ASN A 73 -1.69 -17.20 29.89
CA ASN A 73 -2.01 -15.79 29.70
C ASN A 73 -0.80 -14.92 30.02
N ASP A 74 -0.37 -14.14 29.03
CA ASP A 74 0.71 -13.17 29.16
C ASP A 74 0.28 -12.04 30.13
N PRO A 75 0.88 -11.95 31.33
CA PRO A 75 0.55 -10.90 32.30
C PRO A 75 1.00 -9.51 31.81
N THR A 76 1.73 -9.41 30.68
CA THR A 76 2.16 -8.14 30.11
C THR A 76 1.08 -7.35 29.38
N ARG A 77 -0.08 -7.96 29.15
CA ARG A 77 -1.18 -7.33 28.44
C ARG A 77 -1.98 -6.41 29.38
N CYS A 78 -1.40 -5.27 29.73
CA CYS A 78 -2.11 -4.18 30.40
C CYS A 78 -2.90 -3.37 29.37
N GLY A 79 -4.09 -3.87 29.02
CA GLY A 79 -5.03 -3.21 28.13
C GLY A 79 -5.51 -4.10 26.99
N MET A 80 -6.76 -3.89 26.59
CA MET A 80 -7.31 -4.55 25.40
C MET A 80 -6.74 -3.88 24.14
N PRO A 81 -6.37 -4.61 23.08
CA PRO A 81 -5.96 -3.98 21.83
C PRO A 81 -7.11 -3.13 21.27
N ILE A 82 -6.87 -1.83 21.15
CA ILE A 82 -7.86 -0.87 20.65
C ILE A 82 -7.69 -0.71 19.14
N ASN A 83 -8.79 -0.83 18.40
CA ASN A 83 -8.80 -0.48 16.99
C ASN A 83 -8.98 1.03 16.85
N SER A 84 -7.96 1.72 16.34
CA SER A 84 -7.99 3.18 16.12
C SER A 84 -9.09 3.64 15.16
N LEU A 85 -9.59 2.76 14.28
CA LEU A 85 -10.67 3.05 13.35
C LEU A 85 -12.07 2.86 13.98
N LEU A 86 -12.18 2.12 15.08
CA LEU A 86 -13.43 1.81 15.79
C LEU A 86 -13.23 1.96 17.32
N PRO A 87 -12.92 3.17 17.80
CA PRO A 87 -12.55 3.38 19.20
C PRO A 87 -13.67 3.06 20.19
N GLU A 88 -14.93 3.39 19.87
CA GLU A 88 -16.05 3.21 20.81
C GLU A 88 -16.41 1.73 21.00
N SER A 89 -16.32 0.93 19.94
CA SER A 89 -16.55 -0.51 19.99
C SER A 89 -15.38 -1.28 20.58
N SER A 90 -14.20 -0.67 20.58
CA SER A 90 -12.98 -1.28 21.13
C SER A 90 -12.91 -1.17 22.66
N VAL A 91 -13.83 -0.45 23.29
CA VAL A 91 -13.90 -0.32 24.75
C VAL A 91 -15.09 -1.12 25.28
N GLY A 92 -14.91 -2.45 25.38
CA GLY A 92 -15.96 -3.32 25.88
C GLY A 92 -15.45 -4.73 26.18
N SER A 93 -16.02 -5.37 27.21
CA SER A 93 -15.81 -6.80 27.44
C SER A 93 -16.79 -7.61 26.59
N SER A 94 -16.46 -8.86 26.28
CA SER A 94 -17.37 -9.83 25.66
C SER A 94 -17.67 -10.96 26.66
N VAL A 95 -18.94 -11.36 26.77
CA VAL A 95 -19.33 -12.51 27.59
C VAL A 95 -19.06 -13.79 26.80
N SER A 96 -18.23 -14.67 27.35
CA SER A 96 -17.83 -15.92 26.72
C SER A 96 -18.94 -16.98 26.70
N TYR A 97 -18.74 -18.04 25.92
CA TYR A 97 -19.67 -19.18 25.80
C TYR A 97 -19.37 -20.33 26.77
N SER A 98 -18.62 -20.06 27.86
CA SER A 98 -18.22 -21.09 28.83
C SER A 98 -19.41 -21.78 29.49
N SER A 99 -20.49 -21.04 29.75
CA SER A 99 -21.77 -21.57 30.26
C SER A 99 -22.93 -21.19 29.33
N ASN A 100 -23.77 -22.18 29.00
CA ASN A 100 -24.91 -22.03 28.11
C ASN A 100 -26.26 -22.08 28.85
N SER A 101 -26.31 -21.55 30.08
CA SER A 101 -27.59 -21.38 30.76
C SER A 101 -28.50 -20.42 29.96
N PRO A 102 -29.83 -20.60 30.00
CA PRO A 102 -30.78 -19.71 29.31
C PRO A 102 -30.60 -18.22 29.71
N SER A 103 -30.27 -17.96 30.99
CA SER A 103 -29.98 -16.62 31.49
C SER A 103 -28.72 -16.02 30.85
N MET A 104 -27.65 -16.80 30.69
CA MET A 104 -26.42 -16.35 30.04
C MET A 104 -26.61 -16.13 28.53
N VAL A 105 -27.44 -16.95 27.87
CA VAL A 105 -27.84 -16.72 26.48
C VAL A 105 -28.56 -15.37 26.34
N GLN A 106 -29.47 -15.06 27.25
CA GLN A 106 -30.20 -13.79 27.25
C GLN A 106 -29.27 -12.58 27.49
N ILE A 107 -28.35 -12.69 28.45
CA ILE A 107 -27.35 -11.64 28.74
C ILE A 107 -26.45 -11.40 27.52
N ARG A 108 -25.95 -12.46 26.87
CA ARG A 108 -25.15 -12.34 25.63
C ARG A 108 -25.92 -11.64 24.53
N LYS A 109 -27.21 -11.94 24.38
CA LYS A 109 -28.08 -11.29 23.38
C LYS A 109 -28.19 -9.79 23.64
N TYR A 110 -28.44 -9.37 24.88
CA TYR A 110 -28.50 -7.96 25.24
C TYR A 110 -27.16 -7.25 25.05
N GLN A 111 -26.06 -7.89 25.44
CA GLN A 111 -24.72 -7.35 25.23
C GLN A 111 -24.40 -7.19 23.73
N GLN A 112 -24.75 -8.16 22.89
CA GLN A 112 -24.52 -8.08 21.44
C GLN A 112 -25.33 -6.93 20.80
N TRP A 113 -26.54 -6.66 21.30
CA TRP A 113 -27.36 -5.55 20.83
C TRP A 113 -26.75 -4.20 21.18
N SER A 114 -26.20 -4.05 22.38
CA SER A 114 -25.62 -2.80 22.89
C SER A 114 -24.12 -2.65 22.63
N GLY A 115 -23.42 -3.72 22.20
CA GLY A 115 -21.96 -3.77 22.16
C GLY A 115 -21.30 -2.93 21.08
N MET A 116 -22.07 -2.32 20.17
CA MET A 116 -21.52 -1.47 19.12
C MET A 116 -22.51 -0.35 18.75
N PRO A 117 -22.08 0.93 18.80
CA PRO A 117 -22.92 2.06 18.41
C PRO A 117 -23.28 1.98 16.92
N TYR A 118 -24.45 2.51 16.56
CA TYR A 118 -25.00 2.37 15.21
C TYR A 118 -24.06 2.88 14.11
N LYS A 119 -23.39 4.01 14.36
CA LYS A 119 -22.44 4.62 13.42
C LYS A 119 -21.26 3.69 13.13
N GLU A 120 -20.62 3.16 14.17
CA GLU A 120 -19.50 2.23 14.01
C GLU A 120 -19.97 0.89 13.45
N ARG A 121 -21.17 0.40 13.80
CA ARG A 121 -21.75 -0.82 13.22
C ARG A 121 -21.90 -0.72 11.70
N SER A 122 -22.37 0.43 11.22
CA SER A 122 -22.46 0.71 9.78
C SER A 122 -21.07 0.73 9.12
N LEU A 123 -20.08 1.33 9.77
CA LEU A 123 -18.70 1.42 9.28
C LEU A 123 -18.03 0.03 9.25
N TYR A 124 -18.18 -0.76 10.30
CA TYR A 124 -17.62 -2.11 10.41
C TYR A 124 -18.18 -3.06 9.35
N LYS A 125 -19.49 -2.97 9.04
CA LYS A 125 -20.06 -3.72 7.91
C LYS A 125 -19.33 -3.43 6.60
N VAL A 126 -18.97 -2.17 6.34
CA VAL A 126 -18.20 -1.79 5.15
C VAL A 126 -16.76 -2.31 5.22
N PHE A 127 -16.11 -2.23 6.39
CA PHE A 127 -14.77 -2.78 6.57
C PHE A 127 -14.72 -4.28 6.30
N LEU A 128 -15.74 -5.03 6.71
CA LEU A 128 -15.89 -6.44 6.38
C LEU A 128 -16.10 -6.64 4.87
N THR A 129 -16.93 -5.84 4.21
CA THR A 129 -17.10 -5.91 2.75
C THR A 129 -15.77 -5.69 2.02
N ILE A 130 -15.04 -4.61 2.35
CA ILE A 130 -13.72 -4.33 1.75
C ILE A 130 -12.77 -5.50 2.00
N GLN A 131 -12.68 -5.98 3.23
CA GLN A 131 -11.77 -7.06 3.60
C GLN A 131 -12.09 -8.36 2.87
N ASN A 132 -13.34 -8.79 2.86
CA ASN A 132 -13.74 -10.04 2.21
C ASN A 132 -13.50 -9.99 0.70
N THR A 133 -13.92 -8.90 0.04
CA THR A 133 -13.72 -8.73 -1.41
C THR A 133 -12.24 -8.67 -1.77
N CYS A 134 -11.41 -7.97 -0.99
CA CYS A 134 -9.98 -7.87 -1.23
C CYS A 134 -9.25 -9.20 -0.99
N LEU A 135 -9.59 -9.94 0.07
CA LEU A 135 -8.97 -11.24 0.38
C LEU A 135 -9.27 -12.28 -0.69
N VAL A 136 -10.51 -12.36 -1.18
CA VAL A 136 -10.90 -13.26 -2.29
C VAL A 136 -10.07 -12.96 -3.56
N ASN A 137 -9.68 -11.70 -3.76
CA ASN A 137 -8.90 -11.25 -4.91
C ASN A 137 -7.39 -11.13 -4.65
N ASN A 138 -6.88 -11.73 -3.57
CA ASN A 138 -5.45 -11.73 -3.21
C ASN A 138 -4.82 -10.33 -3.10
N ILE A 139 -5.59 -9.35 -2.61
CA ILE A 139 -5.06 -8.02 -2.29
C ILE A 139 -4.42 -8.08 -0.89
N PRO A 140 -3.18 -7.59 -0.72
CA PRO A 140 -2.47 -7.67 0.57
C PRO A 140 -3.14 -6.83 1.66
N SER A 141 -2.96 -7.25 2.92
CA SER A 141 -3.56 -6.60 4.10
C SER A 141 -3.22 -5.13 4.23
N ILE A 142 -2.01 -4.71 3.84
CA ILE A 142 -1.59 -3.31 3.86
C ILE A 142 -2.53 -2.40 3.04
N ILE A 143 -2.96 -2.86 1.86
CA ILE A 143 -3.90 -2.11 1.01
C ILE A 143 -5.30 -2.11 1.63
N ILE A 144 -5.69 -3.22 2.28
CA ILE A 144 -6.99 -3.35 2.96
C ILE A 144 -7.09 -2.34 4.13
N GLU A 145 -6.04 -2.24 4.94
CA GLU A 145 -5.98 -1.31 6.07
C GLU A 145 -5.99 0.14 5.60
N GLU A 146 -5.22 0.45 4.54
CA GLU A 146 -5.22 1.79 3.95
C GLU A 146 -6.60 2.15 3.38
N ALA A 147 -7.26 1.24 2.68
CA ALA A 147 -8.61 1.45 2.16
C ALA A 147 -9.64 1.69 3.29
N LYS A 148 -9.53 0.97 4.41
CA LYS A 148 -10.38 1.19 5.60
C LYS A 148 -10.11 2.57 6.22
N SER A 149 -8.85 2.99 6.27
CA SER A 149 -8.44 4.32 6.76
C SER A 149 -9.04 5.44 5.91
N ILE A 150 -8.93 5.35 4.58
CA ILE A 150 -9.53 6.29 3.62
C ILE A 150 -11.06 6.33 3.78
N TYR A 151 -11.73 5.17 3.86
CA TYR A 151 -13.18 5.12 4.00
C TYR A 151 -13.66 5.71 5.34
N SER A 152 -12.90 5.53 6.43
CA SER A 152 -13.21 6.13 7.73
C SER A 152 -13.31 7.65 7.64
N ILE A 153 -12.38 8.29 6.91
CA ILE A 153 -12.41 9.74 6.66
C ILE A 153 -13.67 10.15 5.89
N ILE A 154 -13.98 9.44 4.81
CA ILE A 154 -15.14 9.72 3.96
C ILE A 154 -16.45 9.57 4.73
N SER A 155 -16.56 8.52 5.55
CA SER A 155 -17.76 8.25 6.34
C SER A 155 -18.04 9.34 7.36
N LYS A 156 -17.00 10.01 7.87
CA LYS A 156 -17.10 11.13 8.82
C LYS A 156 -17.48 12.44 8.14
N THR A 157 -17.12 12.64 6.87
CA THR A 157 -17.37 13.90 6.15
C THR A 157 -18.72 13.94 5.46
N LYS A 158 -19.11 12.86 4.76
CA LYS A 158 -20.37 12.82 4.02
C LYS A 158 -20.92 11.41 3.90
N ILE A 159 -22.19 11.26 4.24
CA ILE A 159 -22.92 10.00 4.07
C ILE A 159 -23.39 9.89 2.62
N SER A 160 -23.04 8.78 1.96
CA SER A 160 -23.49 8.43 0.61
C SER A 160 -24.44 7.23 0.65
N ARG A 161 -25.38 7.17 -0.30
CA ARG A 161 -26.43 6.13 -0.37
C ARG A 161 -26.49 5.48 -1.74
N GLY A 162 -27.06 4.26 -1.79
CA GLY A 162 -27.28 3.50 -3.02
C GLY A 162 -25.99 3.13 -3.77
N SER A 163 -26.07 3.11 -5.10
CA SER A 163 -24.95 2.77 -5.99
C SER A 163 -23.72 3.67 -5.80
N ASN A 164 -23.93 4.93 -5.40
CA ASN A 164 -22.83 5.85 -5.10
C ASN A 164 -21.99 5.36 -3.90
N ARG A 165 -22.64 4.76 -2.89
CA ARG A 165 -21.94 4.20 -1.73
C ARG A 165 -21.04 3.04 -2.15
N GLN A 166 -21.56 2.13 -2.97
CA GLN A 166 -20.78 1.00 -3.50
C GLN A 166 -19.59 1.48 -4.34
N GLY A 167 -19.82 2.47 -5.22
CA GLY A 167 -18.74 3.07 -6.01
C GLY A 167 -17.67 3.76 -5.16
N ILE A 168 -18.03 4.40 -4.05
CA ILE A 168 -17.09 5.01 -3.11
C ILE A 168 -16.28 3.95 -2.36
N ILE A 169 -16.91 2.84 -1.95
CA ILE A 169 -16.23 1.72 -1.29
C ILE A 169 -15.13 1.16 -2.21
N ALA A 170 -15.47 0.88 -3.46
CA ALA A 170 -14.50 0.42 -4.47
C ALA A 170 -13.42 1.48 -4.76
N ALA A 171 -13.80 2.76 -4.82
CA ALA A 171 -12.85 3.86 -5.01
C ALA A 171 -11.82 3.98 -3.88
N CYS A 172 -12.17 3.65 -2.63
CA CYS A 172 -11.22 3.64 -1.53
C CYS A 172 -10.10 2.63 -1.76
N VAL A 173 -10.44 1.43 -2.26
CA VAL A 173 -9.44 0.40 -2.63
C VAL A 173 -8.60 0.85 -3.81
N TYR A 174 -9.20 1.54 -4.78
CA TYR A 174 -8.45 2.13 -5.91
C TYR A 174 -7.39 3.13 -5.43
N PHE A 175 -7.75 4.05 -4.52
CA PHE A 175 -6.81 5.02 -3.98
C PHE A 175 -5.77 4.40 -3.05
N ALA A 176 -6.15 3.42 -2.23
CA ALA A 176 -5.21 2.67 -1.40
C ALA A 176 -4.14 1.96 -2.26
N CYS A 177 -4.55 1.30 -3.36
CA CYS A 177 -3.60 0.70 -4.31
C CYS A 177 -2.61 1.74 -4.88
N LYS A 178 -3.10 2.97 -5.12
CA LYS A 178 -2.29 4.07 -5.64
C LYS A 178 -1.30 4.60 -4.60
N GLU A 179 -1.72 4.76 -3.35
CA GLU A 179 -0.86 5.19 -2.24
C GLU A 179 0.23 4.15 -1.93
N CYS A 180 -0.08 2.85 -2.06
CA CYS A 180 0.91 1.77 -1.90
C CYS A 180 1.80 1.55 -3.14
N ARG A 181 1.79 2.45 -4.15
CA ARG A 181 2.59 2.34 -5.40
C ARG A 181 2.34 1.08 -6.22
N VAL A 182 1.15 0.48 -6.10
CA VAL A 182 0.75 -0.67 -6.94
C VAL A 182 -0.58 -0.35 -7.62
N PRO A 183 -0.62 0.64 -8.54
CA PRO A 183 -1.86 1.13 -9.11
C PRO A 183 -2.63 0.03 -9.85
N ARG A 184 -3.93 -0.06 -9.56
CA ARG A 184 -4.89 -0.87 -10.31
C ARG A 184 -5.67 0.03 -11.25
N SER A 185 -6.04 -0.47 -12.42
CA SER A 185 -6.91 0.25 -13.33
C SER A 185 -8.32 0.34 -12.75
N SER A 186 -9.07 1.36 -13.15
CA SER A 186 -10.46 1.51 -12.71
C SER A 186 -11.34 0.34 -13.15
N GLN A 187 -11.01 -0.32 -14.26
CA GLN A 187 -11.75 -1.49 -14.75
C GLN A 187 -11.44 -2.74 -13.91
N GLU A 188 -10.17 -2.99 -13.55
CA GLU A 188 -9.81 -4.09 -12.65
C GLU A 188 -10.55 -3.99 -11.30
N ILE A 189 -10.62 -2.80 -10.71
CA ILE A 189 -11.33 -2.61 -9.44
C ILE A 189 -12.85 -2.73 -9.62
N ALA A 190 -13.39 -2.28 -10.75
CA ALA A 190 -14.81 -2.45 -11.05
C ALA A 190 -15.19 -3.93 -11.12
N ASP A 191 -14.36 -4.76 -11.78
CA ASP A 191 -14.55 -6.21 -11.86
C ASP A 191 -14.44 -6.88 -10.48
N ILE A 192 -13.49 -6.45 -9.63
CA ILE A 192 -13.32 -7.00 -8.26
C ILE A 192 -14.56 -6.78 -7.38
N PHE A 193 -15.28 -5.68 -7.59
CA PHE A 193 -16.46 -5.31 -6.80
C PHE A 193 -17.79 -5.57 -7.52
N ASP A 194 -17.77 -6.23 -8.68
CA ASP A 194 -18.94 -6.46 -9.55
C ASP A 194 -19.74 -5.17 -9.83
N LEU A 195 -19.02 -4.09 -10.17
CA LEU A 195 -19.59 -2.78 -10.46
C LEU A 195 -19.50 -2.41 -11.94
N ASN A 196 -20.50 -1.68 -12.42
CA ASN A 196 -20.43 -1.05 -13.73
C ASN A 196 -19.31 0.01 -13.79
N LYS A 197 -18.60 0.08 -14.93
CA LYS A 197 -17.54 1.08 -15.19
C LYS A 197 -18.00 2.54 -14.93
N ASN A 198 -19.25 2.85 -15.23
CA ASN A 198 -19.84 4.17 -14.97
C ASN A 198 -20.01 4.46 -13.47
N THR A 199 -20.36 3.45 -12.67
CA THR A 199 -20.48 3.57 -11.21
C THR A 199 -19.10 3.74 -10.59
N MET A 200 -18.10 3.00 -11.08
CA MET A 200 -16.72 3.10 -10.58
C MET A 200 -16.12 4.48 -10.85
N THR A 201 -16.22 4.97 -12.09
CA THR A 201 -15.69 6.31 -12.45
C THR A 201 -16.38 7.44 -11.70
N LYS A 202 -17.71 7.37 -11.51
CA LYS A 202 -18.45 8.29 -10.63
C LYS A 202 -18.00 8.19 -9.17
N GLY A 203 -17.72 6.97 -8.69
CA GLY A 203 -17.21 6.69 -7.36
C GLY A 203 -15.85 7.34 -7.10
N ILE A 204 -14.91 7.20 -8.05
CA ILE A 204 -13.57 7.82 -7.98
C ILE A 204 -13.68 9.35 -7.86
N LYS A 205 -14.47 10.00 -8.73
CA LYS A 205 -14.67 11.46 -8.69
C LYS A 205 -15.28 11.92 -7.36
N LYS A 206 -16.36 11.27 -6.92
CA LYS A 206 -17.02 11.60 -5.65
C LYS A 206 -16.11 11.37 -4.44
N CYS A 207 -15.32 10.32 -4.45
CA CYS A 207 -14.35 10.03 -3.39
C CYS A 207 -13.32 11.18 -3.28
N GLN A 208 -12.77 11.63 -4.41
CA GLN A 208 -11.85 12.78 -4.44
C GLN A 208 -12.52 14.06 -3.96
N GLU A 209 -13.73 14.37 -4.44
CA GLU A 209 -14.51 15.53 -4.00
C GLU A 209 -14.74 15.51 -2.49
N ILE A 210 -15.18 14.40 -1.92
CA ILE A 210 -15.49 14.28 -0.49
C ILE A 210 -14.23 14.44 0.37
N ILE A 211 -13.09 13.90 -0.07
CA ILE A 211 -11.82 14.06 0.65
C ILE A 211 -11.33 15.51 0.56
N TYR A 212 -11.48 16.16 -0.59
CA TYR A 212 -11.13 17.56 -0.77
C TYR A 212 -11.96 18.50 0.14
N MET A 213 -13.21 18.14 0.44
CA MET A 213 -14.06 18.86 1.40
C MET A 213 -13.57 18.72 2.86
N ASN A 214 -12.75 17.71 3.17
CA ASN A 214 -12.18 17.55 4.50
C ASN A 214 -11.00 18.51 4.70
N LYS A 215 -11.17 19.56 5.52
CA LYS A 215 -10.12 20.56 5.77
C LYS A 215 -8.81 19.97 6.30
N GLN A 216 -8.86 18.90 7.09
CA GLN A 216 -7.68 18.29 7.71
C GLN A 216 -6.95 17.32 6.75
N ASN A 217 -7.70 16.61 5.91
CA ASN A 217 -7.17 15.52 5.07
C ASN A 217 -7.15 15.84 3.57
N LYS A 218 -7.31 17.11 3.21
CA LYS A 218 -7.39 17.59 1.82
C LYS A 218 -6.23 17.10 0.94
N HIS A 219 -5.03 16.98 1.52
CA HIS A 219 -3.81 16.61 0.79
C HIS A 219 -3.52 15.11 0.74
N ARG A 220 -4.34 14.26 1.37
CA ARG A 220 -4.08 12.82 1.45
C ARG A 220 -3.96 12.20 0.05
N LEU A 221 -4.96 12.48 -0.80
CA LEU A 221 -4.96 11.98 -2.18
C LEU A 221 -4.10 12.80 -3.15
N SER A 222 -3.79 14.07 -2.84
CA SER A 222 -3.05 14.95 -3.76
C SER A 222 -1.57 14.60 -3.87
N LYS A 223 -1.02 13.89 -2.88
CA LYS A 223 0.39 13.45 -2.87
C LYS A 223 0.64 12.18 -3.69
N SER A 224 -0.40 11.55 -4.24
CA SER A 224 -0.24 10.30 -4.97
C SER A 224 0.43 10.51 -6.34
N GLU A 225 1.58 9.87 -6.54
CA GLU A 225 2.35 9.89 -7.80
C GLU A 225 1.46 9.53 -9.02
N PRO A 226 1.71 10.10 -10.20
CA PRO A 226 0.97 9.73 -11.40
C PRO A 226 1.21 8.26 -11.74
N THR A 227 0.16 7.56 -12.18
CA THR A 227 0.27 6.15 -12.58
C THR A 227 1.12 6.01 -13.83
N ARG A 228 2.18 5.20 -13.78
CA ARG A 228 3.07 4.99 -14.92
C ARG A 228 2.62 3.74 -15.69
N PRO A 229 2.84 3.69 -17.02
CA PRO A 229 2.55 2.48 -17.80
C PRO A 229 3.33 1.25 -17.31
N CYS A 230 4.58 1.44 -16.87
CA CYS A 230 5.46 0.37 -16.40
C CYS A 230 4.87 -0.44 -15.22
N ASP A 231 4.07 0.21 -14.37
CA ASP A 231 3.47 -0.40 -13.17
C ASP A 231 2.50 -1.56 -13.51
N PHE A 232 2.00 -1.59 -14.74
CA PHE A 232 1.05 -2.60 -15.21
C PHE A 232 1.71 -3.79 -15.92
N ILE A 233 2.92 -3.61 -16.46
CA ILE A 233 3.57 -4.56 -17.37
C ILE A 233 3.83 -5.90 -16.67
N HIS A 234 4.48 -5.89 -15.50
CA HIS A 234 4.78 -7.12 -14.76
C HIS A 234 3.53 -7.95 -14.47
N ARG A 235 2.42 -7.30 -14.11
CA ARG A 235 1.17 -7.98 -13.79
C ARG A 235 0.51 -8.59 -15.01
N PHE A 236 0.46 -7.84 -16.12
CA PHE A 236 -0.11 -8.33 -17.37
C PHE A 236 0.74 -9.47 -17.95
N CYS A 237 2.07 -9.34 -17.93
CA CYS A 237 2.99 -10.38 -18.40
C CYS A 237 2.88 -11.65 -17.57
N ASN A 238 2.79 -11.55 -16.24
CA ASN A 238 2.59 -12.70 -15.37
C ASN A 238 1.25 -13.42 -15.66
N ARG A 239 0.17 -12.67 -15.89
CA ARG A 239 -1.13 -13.26 -16.30
C ARG A 239 -1.08 -13.91 -17.68
N LEU A 240 -0.23 -13.40 -18.58
CA LEU A 240 0.02 -13.94 -19.90
C LEU A 240 1.05 -15.09 -19.92
N LYS A 241 1.67 -15.41 -18.77
CA LYS A 241 2.74 -16.42 -18.62
C LYS A 241 3.96 -16.15 -19.52
N ILE A 242 4.32 -14.87 -19.68
CA ILE A 242 5.53 -14.45 -20.40
C ILE A 242 6.74 -14.62 -19.46
N SER A 243 7.91 -14.97 -20.01
CA SER A 243 9.15 -15.13 -19.22
C SER A 243 9.59 -13.81 -18.57
N GLU A 244 10.38 -13.91 -17.50
CA GLU A 244 10.88 -12.73 -16.80
C GLU A 244 11.85 -11.91 -17.66
N GLU A 245 12.69 -12.59 -18.45
CA GLU A 245 13.61 -11.96 -19.41
C GLU A 245 12.85 -11.12 -20.45
N ASP A 246 11.82 -11.71 -21.06
CA ASP A 246 10.95 -11.02 -22.02
C ASP A 246 10.22 -9.84 -21.34
N THR A 247 9.80 -10.01 -20.08
CA THR A 247 9.12 -8.95 -19.32
C THR A 247 10.05 -7.74 -19.11
N GLN A 248 11.32 -7.96 -18.78
CA GLN A 248 12.30 -6.88 -18.64
C GLN A 248 12.54 -6.14 -19.97
N LEU A 249 12.54 -6.85 -21.10
CA LEU A 249 12.61 -6.24 -22.42
C LEU A 249 11.39 -5.37 -22.69
N ILE A 250 10.18 -5.83 -22.36
CA ILE A 250 8.94 -5.06 -22.51
C ILE A 250 8.97 -3.78 -21.65
N VAL A 251 9.51 -3.85 -20.43
CA VAL A 251 9.69 -2.67 -19.58
C VAL A 251 10.62 -1.65 -20.24
N LYS A 252 11.77 -2.09 -20.77
CA LYS A 252 12.69 -1.22 -21.52
C LYS A 252 12.03 -0.59 -22.75
N ILE A 253 11.23 -1.37 -23.48
CA ILE A 253 10.45 -0.87 -24.63
C ILE A 253 9.50 0.25 -24.16
N CYS A 254 8.82 0.02 -23.04
CA CYS A 254 7.89 1.01 -22.50
C CYS A 254 8.60 2.29 -22.03
N GLU A 255 9.76 2.17 -21.38
CA GLU A 255 10.56 3.32 -20.94
C GLU A 255 11.04 4.16 -22.12
N LEU A 256 11.52 3.52 -23.20
CA LEU A 256 11.90 4.19 -24.43
C LEU A 256 10.69 4.86 -25.12
N ALA A 257 9.52 4.22 -25.11
CA ALA A 257 8.30 4.81 -25.65
C ALA A 257 7.87 6.07 -24.87
N ILE A 258 8.08 6.07 -23.54
CA ILE A 258 7.84 7.23 -22.68
C ILE A 258 8.88 8.32 -22.95
N SER A 259 10.18 7.99 -23.04
CA SER A 259 11.23 8.99 -23.28
C SER A 259 11.11 9.68 -24.63
N LYS A 260 10.64 8.96 -25.66
CA LYS A 260 10.39 9.50 -27.00
C LYS A 260 9.01 10.17 -27.13
N ASN A 261 8.21 10.18 -26.07
CA ASN A 261 6.89 10.81 -26.00
C ASN A 261 5.91 10.36 -27.11
N ILE A 262 6.01 9.10 -27.54
CA ILE A 262 5.26 8.57 -28.70
C ILE A 262 3.76 8.39 -28.39
N ILE A 263 3.40 8.17 -27.11
CA ILE A 263 2.08 7.68 -26.70
C ILE A 263 1.47 8.51 -25.55
N SER A 264 1.61 9.83 -25.62
CA SER A 264 1.16 10.77 -24.59
C SER A 264 -0.36 10.85 -24.40
N GLU A 265 -1.15 10.60 -25.45
CA GLU A 265 -2.61 10.76 -25.42
C GLU A 265 -3.37 9.57 -24.83
N ASN A 266 -2.74 8.40 -24.74
CA ASN A 266 -3.43 7.17 -24.32
C ASN A 266 -3.26 6.90 -22.82
N THR A 267 -4.25 6.20 -22.25
CA THR A 267 -4.19 5.86 -20.83
C THR A 267 -3.03 4.90 -20.53
N PRO A 268 -2.37 5.00 -19.36
CA PRO A 268 -1.24 4.14 -19.00
C PRO A 268 -1.42 2.63 -19.21
N PRO A 269 -2.56 2.00 -18.85
CA PRO A 269 -2.74 0.57 -19.10
C PRO A 269 -2.85 0.25 -20.60
N SER A 270 -3.37 1.18 -21.43
CA SER A 270 -3.41 1.02 -22.90
C SER A 270 -2.02 1.03 -23.50
N VAL A 271 -1.15 1.93 -23.02
CA VAL A 271 0.26 1.99 -23.44
C VAL A 271 0.99 0.69 -23.09
N ALA A 272 0.85 0.21 -21.85
CA ALA A 272 1.43 -1.06 -21.41
C ALA A 272 0.98 -2.24 -22.28
N SER A 273 -0.32 -2.33 -22.57
CA SER A 273 -0.89 -3.39 -23.41
C SER A 273 -0.39 -3.31 -24.86
N GLY A 274 -0.22 -2.09 -25.39
CA GLY A 274 0.38 -1.86 -26.71
C GLY A 274 1.83 -2.33 -26.79
N CYS A 275 2.64 -2.05 -25.76
CA CYS A 275 4.04 -2.49 -25.70
C CYS A 275 4.16 -4.02 -25.64
N ILE A 276 3.30 -4.69 -24.86
CA ILE A 276 3.25 -6.16 -24.79
C ILE A 276 2.89 -6.75 -26.16
N TYR A 277 1.85 -6.22 -26.80
CA TYR A 277 1.42 -6.73 -28.11
C TYR A 277 2.49 -6.50 -29.20
N TYR A 278 3.14 -5.34 -29.18
CA TYR A 278 4.26 -5.02 -30.05
C TYR A 278 5.42 -6.02 -29.90
N PHE A 279 5.83 -6.29 -28.66
CA PHE A 279 6.89 -7.26 -28.36
C PHE A 279 6.55 -8.65 -28.91
N ILE A 280 5.34 -9.14 -28.64
CA ILE A 280 4.88 -10.47 -29.10
C ILE A 280 4.86 -10.53 -30.63
N LYS A 281 4.37 -9.48 -31.30
CA LYS A 281 4.33 -9.43 -32.77
C LYS A 281 5.73 -9.45 -33.37
N LYS A 282 6.68 -8.68 -32.81
CA LYS A 282 8.07 -8.67 -33.29
C LYS A 282 8.80 -9.99 -33.04
N LYS A 283 8.60 -10.62 -31.87
CA LYS A 283 9.19 -11.92 -31.54
C LYS A 283 8.77 -13.00 -32.56
N LYS A 284 7.50 -13.03 -32.96
CA LYS A 284 6.99 -13.93 -34.00
C LYS A 284 7.69 -13.74 -35.36
N LEU A 285 7.86 -12.49 -35.78
CA LEU A 285 8.55 -12.19 -37.05
C LEU A 285 10.00 -12.67 -37.05
N ILE A 286 10.73 -12.48 -35.95
CA ILE A 286 12.13 -12.92 -35.83
C ILE A 286 12.24 -14.45 -35.85
N GLU A 287 11.30 -15.16 -35.20
CA GLU A 287 11.24 -16.62 -35.23
C GLU A 287 10.93 -17.15 -36.65
N GLU A 288 10.01 -16.51 -37.37
CA GLU A 288 9.69 -16.82 -38.77
C GLU A 288 10.92 -16.62 -39.70
N GLU A 289 11.66 -15.53 -39.53
CA GLU A 289 12.90 -15.25 -40.30
C GLU A 289 13.99 -16.31 -40.04
N ARG A 290 14.20 -16.73 -38.79
CA ARG A 290 15.18 -17.79 -38.44
C ARG A 290 14.81 -19.13 -39.07
N MET A 291 13.53 -19.49 -39.06
CA MET A 291 13.06 -20.76 -39.64
C MET A 291 13.28 -20.78 -41.16
N ASN A 292 13.00 -19.68 -41.85
CA ASN A 292 13.22 -19.55 -43.29
C ASN A 292 14.71 -19.67 -43.69
N GLN A 293 15.64 -19.18 -42.86
CA GLN A 293 17.09 -19.30 -43.10
C GLN A 293 17.63 -20.71 -42.84
N SER A 294 17.02 -21.47 -41.93
CA SER A 294 17.43 -22.84 -41.59
C SER A 294 16.93 -23.92 -42.57
N GLY A 295 16.14 -23.55 -43.59
CA GLY A 295 15.70 -24.47 -44.66
C GLY A 295 14.66 -25.52 -44.23
N ILE A 296 14.12 -25.45 -43.02
CA ILE A 296 13.08 -26.36 -42.53
C ILE A 296 11.73 -25.87 -43.06
N LYS A 297 11.15 -26.60 -44.03
CA LYS A 297 9.79 -26.36 -44.54
C LYS A 297 8.79 -26.33 -43.39
N SER A 298 7.89 -25.34 -43.44
CA SER A 298 6.80 -25.06 -42.53
C SER A 298 5.96 -26.30 -42.17
N TYR A 299 6.35 -27.00 -41.11
CA TYR A 299 5.37 -27.77 -40.35
C TYR A 299 4.58 -26.80 -39.50
N ASN A 300 3.27 -26.83 -39.68
CA ASN A 300 2.25 -26.02 -39.03
C ASN A 300 2.51 -25.83 -37.53
N TYR A 301 3.27 -24.81 -37.15
CA TYR A 301 3.32 -24.28 -35.79
C TYR A 301 2.23 -23.22 -35.60
N GLY A 302 1.05 -23.51 -36.15
CA GLY A 302 -0.16 -22.74 -35.92
C GLY A 302 -0.86 -23.21 -34.66
N LYS A 303 -0.25 -23.05 -33.46
CA LYS A 303 -1.00 -22.78 -32.21
C LYS A 303 -0.20 -22.62 -30.92
N ASN A 304 0.95 -23.25 -30.71
CA ASN A 304 1.61 -23.27 -29.39
C ASN A 304 3.12 -23.12 -29.62
N GLU A 305 3.79 -22.01 -29.32
CA GLU A 305 4.35 -21.78 -27.96
C GLU A 305 4.24 -20.33 -27.43
N LEU A 306 3.70 -19.39 -28.21
CA LEU A 306 3.20 -18.10 -27.69
C LEU A 306 1.83 -17.79 -28.30
N GLY A 307 0.88 -18.74 -28.19
CA GLY A 307 -0.53 -18.66 -28.61
C GLY A 307 -1.36 -17.53 -27.99
N ILE A 308 -0.70 -16.46 -27.54
CA ILE A 308 -1.28 -15.21 -27.08
C ILE A 308 -1.95 -14.54 -28.28
N SER A 309 -3.25 -14.72 -28.36
CA SER A 309 -4.09 -13.99 -29.30
C SER A 309 -4.29 -12.55 -28.84
N LYS A 310 -4.55 -11.65 -29.78
CA LYS A 310 -4.93 -10.28 -29.48
C LYS A 310 -6.16 -10.18 -28.54
N LYS A 311 -7.10 -11.13 -28.69
CA LYS A 311 -8.27 -11.30 -27.80
C LYS A 311 -7.83 -11.58 -26.37
N LEU A 312 -6.90 -12.50 -26.18
CA LEU A 312 -6.38 -12.84 -24.84
C LEU A 312 -5.75 -11.62 -24.13
N ILE A 313 -4.99 -10.79 -24.85
CA ILE A 313 -4.41 -9.57 -24.30
C ILE A 313 -5.51 -8.57 -23.94
N SER A 314 -6.51 -8.40 -24.83
CA SER A 314 -7.67 -7.55 -24.57
C SER A 314 -8.41 -7.97 -23.30
N ASP A 315 -8.64 -9.27 -23.10
CA ASP A 315 -9.36 -9.82 -21.95
C ASP A 315 -8.57 -9.69 -20.65
N ILE A 316 -7.26 -9.90 -20.69
CA ILE A 316 -6.39 -9.78 -19.50
C ILE A 316 -6.22 -8.33 -19.10
N CYS A 317 -5.90 -7.46 -20.06
CA CYS A 317 -5.64 -6.04 -19.80
C CYS A 317 -6.92 -5.21 -19.64
N LYS A 318 -8.09 -5.76 -19.99
CA LYS A 318 -9.39 -5.08 -19.96
C LYS A 318 -9.41 -3.81 -20.81
N ILE A 319 -8.83 -3.91 -22.00
CA ILE A 319 -8.67 -2.79 -22.94
C ILE A 319 -9.10 -3.25 -24.32
N SER A 320 -9.78 -2.38 -25.06
CA SER A 320 -10.31 -2.75 -26.37
C SER A 320 -9.20 -3.06 -27.37
N GLU A 321 -9.43 -4.09 -28.16
CA GLU A 321 -8.59 -4.51 -29.27
C GLU A 321 -8.14 -3.37 -30.22
N VAL A 322 -9.03 -2.42 -30.48
CA VAL A 322 -8.74 -1.28 -31.38
C VAL A 322 -7.70 -0.36 -30.76
N THR A 323 -7.79 -0.11 -29.45
CA THR A 323 -6.83 0.76 -28.74
C THR A 323 -5.46 0.11 -28.61
N ILE A 324 -5.40 -1.22 -28.39
CA ILE A 324 -4.14 -1.97 -28.40
C ILE A 324 -3.46 -1.86 -29.76
N ASN A 325 -4.22 -2.06 -30.85
CA ASN A 325 -3.71 -1.93 -32.21
C ASN A 325 -3.24 -0.50 -32.52
N LYS A 326 -3.98 0.53 -32.08
CA LYS A 326 -3.57 1.93 -32.25
C LYS A 326 -2.22 2.18 -31.56
N CYS A 327 -2.07 1.76 -30.31
CA CYS A 327 -0.80 1.92 -29.57
C CYS A 327 0.36 1.16 -30.23
N CYS A 328 0.11 -0.07 -30.70
CA CYS A 328 1.12 -0.88 -31.38
C CYS A 328 1.61 -0.23 -32.69
N ARG A 329 0.69 0.27 -33.53
CA ARG A 329 1.05 0.94 -34.79
C ARG A 329 1.89 2.20 -34.56
N LEU A 330 1.59 2.98 -33.52
CA LEU A 330 2.38 4.16 -33.17
C LEU A 330 3.82 3.79 -32.78
N ILE A 331 4.00 2.67 -32.07
CA ILE A 331 5.33 2.15 -31.73
C ILE A 331 6.05 1.67 -32.99
N GLU A 332 5.38 0.93 -33.88
CA GLU A 332 5.96 0.41 -35.13
C GLU A 332 6.47 1.53 -36.05
N GLN A 333 5.66 2.57 -36.26
CA GLN A 333 6.04 3.70 -37.11
C GLN A 333 7.31 4.40 -36.61
N ASN A 334 7.49 4.48 -35.29
CA ASN A 334 8.67 5.10 -34.70
C ASN A 334 9.88 4.14 -34.63
N ASP A 335 9.67 2.82 -34.58
CA ASP A 335 10.75 1.85 -34.70
C ASP A 335 11.41 1.91 -36.08
N GLU A 336 10.60 1.98 -37.15
CA GLU A 336 11.08 2.05 -38.53
C GLU A 336 11.87 3.34 -38.81
N VAL A 337 11.44 4.49 -38.27
CA VAL A 337 12.16 5.77 -38.39
C VAL A 337 13.53 5.71 -37.72
N ASN A 338 13.64 5.06 -36.54
CA ASN A 338 14.91 4.96 -35.81
C ASN A 338 15.92 3.97 -36.42
N THR A 339 15.48 2.98 -37.21
CA THR A 339 16.43 2.10 -37.93
C THR A 339 17.20 2.82 -39.04
N LYS A 340 16.74 3.99 -39.47
CA LYS A 340 17.35 4.78 -40.55
C LYS A 340 18.24 5.93 -40.06
N GLU A 341 18.05 6.39 -38.83
CA GLU A 341 18.70 7.62 -38.33
C GLU A 341 19.79 7.38 -37.26
N ASP A 342 19.71 6.33 -36.43
CA ASP A 342 20.62 6.15 -35.29
C ASP A 342 21.48 4.87 -35.41
N GLY A 343 22.77 5.04 -35.65
CA GLY A 343 23.79 3.98 -35.62
C GLY A 343 24.10 3.41 -34.23
N ASP A 344 23.42 3.89 -33.19
CA ASP A 344 23.70 3.55 -31.79
C ASP A 344 22.72 2.53 -31.20
N ASN A 345 23.14 1.90 -30.10
CA ASN A 345 22.49 0.78 -29.37
C ASN A 345 21.07 1.07 -28.78
N LYS A 346 20.30 2.02 -29.34
CA LYS A 346 19.00 2.50 -28.87
C LYS A 346 17.81 2.09 -29.74
N SER A 347 18.02 1.37 -30.84
CA SER A 347 16.92 0.80 -31.63
C SER A 347 16.24 -0.35 -30.89
N PHE A 348 14.89 -0.34 -30.82
CA PHE A 348 14.11 -1.43 -30.23
C PHE A 348 14.45 -2.78 -30.89
N TYR A 349 14.78 -2.75 -32.19
CA TYR A 349 15.18 -3.89 -33.00
C TYR A 349 16.52 -4.51 -32.56
N LYS A 350 17.52 -3.70 -32.18
CA LYS A 350 18.84 -4.21 -31.75
C LYS A 350 18.78 -4.81 -30.34
N ILE A 351 17.92 -4.26 -29.46
CA ILE A 351 17.67 -4.79 -28.10
C ILE A 351 17.02 -6.18 -28.19
N LEU A 352 16.02 -6.35 -29.06
CA LEU A 352 15.37 -7.64 -29.32
C LEU A 352 16.33 -8.66 -29.95
N ASN A 353 17.05 -8.27 -31.00
CA ASN A 353 17.97 -9.18 -31.71
C ASN A 353 19.18 -9.61 -30.87
N ASN A 354 19.72 -8.76 -29.99
CA ASN A 354 20.84 -9.14 -29.12
C ASN A 354 20.43 -10.10 -27.99
N SER A 355 19.17 -10.05 -27.54
CA SER A 355 18.67 -10.98 -26.51
C SER A 355 18.39 -12.36 -27.09
N ILE A 356 17.75 -12.40 -28.26
CA ILE A 356 17.36 -13.64 -28.96
C ILE A 356 18.58 -14.38 -29.56
N LYS A 357 19.72 -13.71 -29.74
CA LYS A 357 21.01 -14.33 -30.12
C LYS A 357 21.74 -15.00 -28.96
N LYS A 358 21.40 -14.69 -27.70
CA LYS A 358 22.02 -15.27 -26.49
C LYS A 358 21.26 -16.46 -25.93
N SER A 359 19.97 -16.60 -26.26
CA SER A 359 19.16 -17.81 -26.13
C SER A 359 19.35 -18.71 -27.34
#